data_AF-A0A357D422-F1
#
_entry.id   AF-A0A357D422-F1
#
_cell.length_a   1.000
_cell.length_b   1.000
_cell.length_c   1.000
_cell.angle_alpha   90.00
_cell.angle_beta   90.00
_cell.angle_gamma   90.00
#
_symmetry.space_group_name_H-M   'P 1'
#
loop_
_entity.id
_entity.type
_entity.pdbx_description
1 polymer ?
#
loop_
_entity_poly.entity_id
_entity_poly.type
_entity_poly.pdbx_seq_one_letter_code
_entity_poly.pdbx_strand_id
1 'polypeptide(L)' 'MNSTFPERLRLLREKAGWTQEQLGGKINVADATINRYEKGLRKPDIDTLELLA' A
#
# COMPACT_ATOMS: atom_id res chain seq x y z
N MET A 1 19.43 -7.27 0.76
CA MET A 1 18.79 -6.01 0.31
C MET A 1 17.62 -5.74 1.23
N ASN A 2 17.63 -4.62 1.97
CA ASN A 2 16.53 -4.25 2.84
C ASN A 2 15.51 -3.45 2.03
N SER A 3 14.43 -4.09 1.59
CA SER A 3 13.32 -3.38 0.93
C SER A 3 12.53 -2.58 1.96
N THR A 4 12.39 -1.28 1.73
CA THR A 4 11.59 -0.39 2.58
C THR A 4 10.10 -0.75 2.52
N PHE A 5 9.30 -0.32 3.50
CA PHE A 5 7.85 -0.55 3.47
C PHE A 5 7.18 -0.08 2.16
N PRO A 6 7.44 1.14 1.65
CA PRO A 6 6.88 1.62 0.38
C PRO A 6 7.17 0.70 -0.81
N GLU A 7 8.41 0.22 -0.93
CA GLU A 7 8.84 -0.69 -2.00
C GLU A 7 8.16 -2.05 -1.90
N ARG A 8 8.05 -2.60 -0.67
CA ARG A 8 7.39 -3.89 -0.43
C ARG A 8 5.90 -3.82 -0.77
N LEU A 9 5.22 -2.75 -0.35
CA LEU A 9 3.79 -2.56 -0.62
C LEU A 9 3.53 -2.53 -2.13
N ARG A 10 4.30 -1.73 -2.86
CA ARG A 10 4.19 -1.63 -4.33
C ARG A 10 4.43 -2.97 -5.00
N LEU A 11 5.51 -3.66 -4.62
CA LEU A 11 5.88 -4.94 -5.21
C LEU A 11 4.82 -6.01 -4.97
N LEU A 12 4.23 -6.08 -3.78
CA LEU A 12 3.15 -7.03 -3.47
C LEU A 12 1.88 -6.70 -4.24
N ARG A 13 1.50 -5.42 -4.33
CA ARG A 13 0.35 -4.98 -5.13
C ARG A 13 0.51 -5.37 -6.60
N GLU A 14 1.68 -5.10 -7.19
CA GLU A 14 1.98 -5.42 -8.59
C GLU A 14 2.02 -6.94 -8.83
N LYS A 15 2.59 -7.73 -7.89
CA LYS A 15 2.55 -9.20 -7.95
C LYS A 15 1.13 -9.77 -7.86
N ALA A 16 0.25 -9.11 -7.14
CA ALA A 16 -1.17 -9.47 -7.07
C ALA A 16 -1.98 -9.01 -8.30
N GLY A 17 -1.37 -8.26 -9.22
CA GLY A 17 -2.03 -7.73 -10.42
C GLY A 17 -3.03 -6.62 -10.12
N TRP A 18 -2.90 -5.93 -8.97
CA TRP A 18 -3.86 -4.90 -8.54
C TRP A 18 -3.41 -3.49 -8.94
N THR A 19 -4.38 -2.65 -9.30
CA THR A 19 -4.19 -1.19 -9.38
C THR A 19 -4.17 -0.58 -7.96
N GLN A 20 -3.69 0.66 -7.82
CA GLN A 20 -3.73 1.38 -6.54
C GLN A 20 -5.18 1.58 -6.06
N GLU A 21 -6.11 1.82 -6.99
CA GLU A 21 -7.55 1.90 -6.71
C GLU A 21 -8.12 0.58 -6.18
N GLN A 22 -7.76 -0.55 -6.78
CA GLN A 22 -8.22 -1.87 -6.33
C GLN A 22 -7.70 -2.22 -4.94
N LEU A 23 -6.42 -1.93 -4.65
CA LEU A 23 -5.89 -2.10 -3.30
C LEU A 23 -6.56 -1.16 -2.31
N GLY A 24 -6.73 0.12 -2.70
CA GLY A 24 -7.42 1.12 -1.90
C GLY A 24 -8.83 0.68 -1.52
N GLY A 25 -9.62 0.22 -2.50
CA GLY A 25 -10.96 -0.30 -2.28
C GLY A 25 -11.02 -1.50 -1.35
N LYS A 26 -10.01 -2.38 -1.35
CA LYS A 26 -9.93 -3.54 -0.46
C LYS A 26 -9.73 -3.17 1.01
N ILE A 27 -8.97 -2.11 1.28
CA ILE A 27 -8.68 -1.65 2.64
C ILE A 27 -9.43 -0.36 3.00
N ASN A 28 -10.45 0.00 2.20
CA ASN A 28 -11.30 1.17 2.36
C ASN A 28 -10.54 2.51 2.47
N VAL A 29 -9.54 2.71 1.59
CA VAL A 29 -8.80 3.97 1.45
C VAL A 29 -8.77 4.42 -0.01
N ALA A 30 -8.59 5.72 -0.23
CA ALA A 30 -8.43 6.25 -1.60
C ALA A 30 -7.14 5.74 -2.26
N ASP A 31 -7.16 5.60 -3.58
CA ASP A 31 -5.99 5.29 -4.42
C ASP A 31 -4.81 6.24 -4.15
N ALA A 32 -5.08 7.53 -3.97
CA ALA A 32 -4.09 8.55 -3.63
C ALA A 32 -3.40 8.27 -2.27
N THR A 33 -4.09 7.59 -1.35
CA THR A 33 -3.50 7.16 -0.08
C THR A 33 -2.50 6.02 -0.30
N ILE A 34 -2.87 5.03 -1.12
CA ILE A 34 -1.93 3.97 -1.56
C ILE A 34 -0.72 4.56 -2.27
N ASN A 35 -0.92 5.53 -3.17
CA ASN A 35 0.16 6.22 -3.88
C ASN A 35 1.15 6.87 -2.90
N ARG A 36 0.66 7.53 -1.85
CA ARG A 36 1.49 8.15 -0.83
C ARG A 36 2.24 7.13 0.03
N TYR A 37 1.62 5.98 0.33
CA TYR A 37 2.30 4.88 1.02
C TYR A 37 3.44 4.31 0.17
N GLU A 38 3.20 4.05 -1.12
CA GLU A 38 4.20 3.50 -2.05
C GLU A 38 5.35 4.48 -2.38
N LYS A 39 5.14 5.78 -2.16
CA LYS A 39 6.19 6.81 -2.25
C LYS A 39 6.86 7.13 -0.92
N GLY A 40 6.40 6.53 0.19
CA GLY A 40 6.88 6.86 1.54
C GLY A 40 6.51 8.26 2.03
N LEU A 41 5.60 8.95 1.35
CA LEU A 41 5.12 10.30 1.70
C LEU A 41 4.12 10.28 2.86
N ARG A 42 3.56 9.11 3.15
CA ARG A 42 2.68 8.85 4.29
C ARG A 42 3.01 7.47 4.84
N LYS A 43 2.83 7.29 6.15
CA LYS A 43 2.85 5.98 6.79
C LYS A 43 1.41 5.55 7.10
N PRO A 44 1.05 4.27 6.92
CA PRO A 44 -0.22 3.76 7.42
C PRO A 44 -0.23 3.81 8.94
N ASP A 45 -1.41 3.98 9.52
CA ASP A 45 -1.63 3.78 10.96
C ASP A 45 -1.71 2.29 11.27
N ILE A 46 -1.88 1.96 12.55
CA ILE A 46 -1.92 0.58 13.03
C ILE A 46 -3.08 -0.18 12.37
N ASP A 47 -4.28 0.41 12.35
CA ASP A 47 -5.47 -0.20 11.75
C ASP A 47 -5.25 -0.51 10.25
N THR A 48 -4.63 0.41 9.51
CA THR A 48 -4.32 0.18 8.09
C THR A 48 -3.22 -0.87 7.91
N LEU A 49 -2.25 -0.96 8.82
CA LEU A 49 -1.22 -2.00 8.78
C LEU A 49 -1.83 -3.39 9.01
N GLU A 50 -2.82 -3.52 9.89
CA GLU A 50 -3.55 -4.78 10.10
C GLU A 50 -4.33 -5.20 8.85
N LEU A 51 -4.91 -4.26 8.12
CA LEU A 51 -5.59 -4.54 6.84
C LEU A 51 -4.63 -4.95 5.70
N LEU A 52 -3.34 -4.64 5.82
CA LEU A 52 -2.30 -4.96 4.85
C LEU A 52 -1.51 -6.24 5.17
N ALA A 53 -1.71 -6.82 6.36
CA ALA A 53 -1.05 -8.05 6.83
C ALA A 53 -1.66 -9.31 6.21
#